data_AF-A0AAU7X6K8-F1
#
_entry.id   AF-A0AAU7X6K8-F1
#
_cell.length_a   1.000
_cell.length_b   1.000
_cell.length_c   1.000
_cell.angle_alpha   90.00
_cell.angle_beta   90.00
_cell.angle_gamma   90.00
#
_symmetry.space_group_name_H-M   'P 1'
#
loop_
_entity.id
_entity.type
_entity.pdbx_description
1 polymer ?
#
loop_
_entity_poly.entity_id
_entity_poly.type
_entity_poly.pdbx_seq_one_letter_code
_entity_poly.pdbx_strand_id
1 'polypeptide(L)'
;MLEGWCLLDADRPAEAAGAFAALAAQPGKAGEEAAYGLALARLRTGEPARASEAAAALGADRRKEIDAAVLAQQASAAFDRGDYAATLDSLDRRSRLVTPSRDLEVLGAWALLKAGRTRESMALFGRLDREQSTRDTRIGFAEASKLTYMPRER
;
A
#
# COMPACT_ATOMS: atom_id res chain seq x y z
N MET A 1 -12.82 -24.83 0.73
CA MET A 1 -12.99 -23.41 0.31
C MET A 1 -13.65 -22.57 1.40
N LEU A 2 -14.84 -22.92 1.92
CA LEU A 2 -15.54 -22.11 2.93
C LEU A 2 -14.77 -21.89 4.26
N GLU A 3 -13.95 -22.86 4.67
CA GLU A 3 -13.18 -22.76 5.92
C GLU A 3 -12.16 -21.61 5.91
N GLY A 4 -11.37 -21.46 4.85
CA GLY A 4 -10.37 -20.39 4.75
C GLY A 4 -11.01 -18.99 4.75
N TRP A 5 -12.16 -18.83 4.11
CA TRP A 5 -12.90 -17.56 4.11
C TRP A 5 -13.50 -17.26 5.49
N CYS A 6 -14.08 -18.26 6.17
CA CYS A 6 -14.56 -18.12 7.55
C CYS A 6 -13.44 -17.73 8.52
N LEU A 7 -12.24 -18.30 8.34
CA LEU A 7 -11.05 -17.94 9.13
C LEU A 7 -10.58 -16.51 8.84
N LEU A 8 -10.65 -16.03 7.59
CA LEU A 8 -10.36 -14.64 7.27
C LEU A 8 -11.38 -13.68 7.90
N ASP A 9 -12.66 -14.04 7.89
CA ASP A 9 -13.73 -13.23 8.50
C ASP A 9 -13.61 -13.21 10.03
N ALA A 10 -13.07 -14.29 10.62
CA ALA A 10 -12.77 -14.39 12.05
C ALA A 10 -11.41 -13.79 12.46
N ASP A 11 -10.75 -13.02 11.58
CA ASP A 11 -9.44 -12.41 11.81
C ASP A 11 -8.32 -13.40 12.20
N ARG A 12 -8.36 -14.60 11.60
CA ARG A 12 -7.35 -15.67 11.77
C ARG A 12 -6.56 -15.89 10.48
N PRO A 13 -5.84 -14.88 9.96
CA PRO A 13 -5.25 -14.94 8.63
C PRO A 13 -4.13 -15.97 8.50
N ALA A 14 -3.38 -16.28 9.56
CA ALA A 14 -2.35 -17.31 9.51
C ALA A 14 -2.94 -18.71 9.29
N GLU A 15 -4.06 -19.01 9.94
CA GLU A 15 -4.75 -20.29 9.79
C GLU A 15 -5.49 -20.37 8.46
N ALA A 16 -6.09 -19.27 8.03
CA ALA A 16 -6.66 -19.16 6.70
C ALA A 16 -5.62 -19.42 5.61
N ALA A 17 -4.40 -18.86 5.73
CA ALA A 17 -3.32 -19.10 4.78
C ALA A 17 -2.96 -20.60 4.71
N GLY A 18 -2.92 -21.30 5.84
CA GLY A 18 -2.74 -22.75 5.88
C GLY A 18 -3.85 -23.51 5.13
N ALA A 19 -5.11 -23.14 5.38
CA ALA A 19 -6.28 -23.75 4.73
C ALA A 19 -6.30 -23.52 3.20
N PHE A 20 -5.85 -22.35 2.73
CA PHE A 20 -5.79 -22.03 1.31
C PHE A 20 -4.60 -22.65 0.59
N ALA A 21 -3.43 -22.76 1.24
CA ALA A 21 -2.20 -23.21 0.59
C ALA A 21 -2.31 -24.59 -0.08
N ALA A 22 -2.97 -25.55 0.58
CA ALA A 22 -3.17 -26.89 0.01
C ALA A 22 -4.08 -26.89 -1.23
N LEU A 23 -5.08 -25.98 -1.26
CA LEU A 23 -6.04 -25.87 -2.36
C LEU A 23 -5.47 -25.05 -3.53
N ALA A 24 -4.63 -24.05 -3.25
CA ALA A 24 -4.02 -23.18 -4.26
C ALA A 24 -3.10 -23.93 -5.24
N ALA A 25 -2.57 -25.08 -4.84
CA ALA A 25 -1.76 -25.94 -5.71
C ALA A 25 -2.58 -26.71 -6.77
N GLN A 26 -3.90 -26.75 -6.64
CA GLN A 26 -4.76 -27.46 -7.58
C GLN A 26 -5.00 -26.63 -8.85
N PRO A 27 -5.07 -27.25 -10.04
CA PRO A 27 -5.39 -26.52 -11.26
C PRO A 27 -6.88 -26.13 -11.32
N GLY A 28 -7.18 -25.11 -12.13
CA GLY A 28 -8.54 -24.68 -12.42
C GLY A 28 -9.09 -23.67 -11.40
N LYS A 29 -10.39 -23.34 -11.55
CA LYS A 29 -11.02 -22.22 -10.83
C LYS A 29 -10.92 -22.35 -9.31
N ALA A 30 -11.07 -23.56 -8.75
CA ALA A 30 -11.00 -23.75 -7.31
C ALA A 30 -9.61 -23.44 -6.73
N GLY A 31 -8.55 -23.78 -7.45
CA GLY A 31 -7.18 -23.42 -7.07
C GLY A 31 -6.92 -21.93 -7.22
N GLU A 32 -7.44 -21.29 -8.28
CA GLU A 32 -7.34 -19.84 -8.45
C GLU A 32 -8.05 -19.07 -7.33
N GLU A 33 -9.26 -19.49 -6.93
CA GLU A 33 -9.97 -18.89 -5.78
C GLU A 33 -9.18 -19.07 -4.47
N ALA A 34 -8.59 -20.24 -4.26
CA ALA A 34 -7.75 -20.49 -3.10
C ALA A 34 -6.44 -19.68 -3.12
N ALA A 35 -5.82 -19.51 -4.29
CA ALA A 35 -4.64 -18.66 -4.45
C ALA A 35 -4.95 -17.20 -4.13
N TYR A 36 -6.14 -16.72 -4.49
CA TYR A 36 -6.59 -15.37 -4.14
C TYR A 36 -6.78 -15.21 -2.63
N GLY A 37 -7.49 -16.15 -2.00
CA GLY A 37 -7.64 -16.18 -0.53
C GLY A 37 -6.30 -16.28 0.21
N LEU A 38 -5.36 -17.08 -0.31
CA LEU A 38 -4.00 -17.19 0.21
C LEU A 38 -3.25 -15.86 0.12
N ALA A 39 -3.32 -15.18 -1.02
CA ALA A 39 -2.67 -13.88 -1.20
C ALA A 39 -3.20 -12.83 -0.21
N LEU A 40 -4.52 -12.76 -0.03
CA LEU A 40 -5.15 -11.87 0.95
C LEU A 40 -4.73 -12.21 2.39
N ALA A 41 -4.68 -13.50 2.74
CA ALA A 41 -4.23 -13.95 4.04
C ALA A 41 -2.76 -13.59 4.32
N ARG A 42 -1.89 -13.70 3.30
CA ARG A 42 -0.48 -13.29 3.38
C ARG A 42 -0.32 -11.78 3.53
N LEU A 43 -1.15 -10.98 2.87
CA LEU A 43 -1.18 -9.54 3.11
C LEU A 43 -1.55 -9.22 4.57
N ARG A 44 -2.58 -9.86 5.12
CA ARG A 44 -3.00 -9.61 6.52
C ARG A 44 -1.99 -10.05 7.58
N THR A 45 -1.10 -10.98 7.24
CA THR A 45 0.01 -11.42 8.11
C THR A 45 1.30 -10.63 7.90
N GLY A 46 1.30 -9.61 7.04
CA GLY A 46 2.48 -8.78 6.77
C GLY A 46 3.53 -9.49 5.91
N GLU A 47 3.11 -10.41 5.05
CA GLU A 47 3.97 -11.21 4.18
C GLU A 47 3.78 -10.87 2.69
N PRO A 48 4.04 -9.62 2.24
CA PRO A 48 3.73 -9.15 0.89
C PRO A 48 4.44 -9.95 -0.21
N ALA A 49 5.67 -10.43 0.03
CA ALA A 49 6.38 -11.26 -0.93
C ALA A 49 5.65 -12.59 -1.21
N ARG A 50 5.17 -13.26 -0.15
CA ARG A 50 4.38 -14.49 -0.28
C ARG A 50 3.00 -14.24 -0.89
N ALA A 51 2.43 -13.04 -0.68
CA ALA A 51 1.21 -12.64 -1.36
C ALA A 51 1.42 -12.53 -2.88
N SER A 52 2.52 -11.90 -3.34
CA SER A 52 2.87 -11.84 -4.76
C SER A 52 3.14 -13.22 -5.37
N GLU A 53 3.79 -14.13 -4.63
CA GLU A 53 3.98 -15.52 -5.08
C GLU A 53 2.64 -16.23 -5.32
N ALA A 54 1.69 -16.11 -4.38
CA ALA A 54 0.35 -16.67 -4.55
C ALA A 54 -0.42 -16.01 -5.72
N ALA A 55 -0.23 -14.70 -5.93
CA ALA A 55 -0.89 -13.96 -7.00
C ALA A 55 -0.44 -14.36 -8.42
N ALA A 56 0.71 -15.05 -8.55
CA ALA A 56 1.24 -15.51 -9.83
C ALA A 56 0.33 -16.54 -10.54
N ALA A 57 -0.58 -17.19 -9.81
CA ALA A 57 -1.57 -18.10 -10.37
C ALA A 57 -2.88 -17.40 -10.81
N LEU A 58 -3.07 -16.12 -10.48
CA LEU A 58 -4.32 -15.39 -10.71
C LEU A 58 -4.41 -14.78 -12.10
N GLY A 59 -5.64 -14.59 -12.60
CA GLY A 59 -5.93 -13.71 -13.73
C GLY A 59 -5.48 -12.25 -13.50
N ALA A 60 -5.34 -11.50 -14.59
CA ALA A 60 -4.72 -10.17 -14.60
C ALA A 60 -5.35 -9.17 -13.61
N ASP A 61 -6.69 -9.11 -13.54
CA ASP A 61 -7.38 -8.15 -12.68
C ASP A 61 -7.18 -8.43 -11.20
N ARG A 62 -7.28 -9.69 -10.78
CA ARG A 62 -7.04 -10.09 -9.38
C ARG A 62 -5.58 -9.97 -9.00
N ARG A 63 -4.66 -10.31 -9.91
CA ARG A 63 -3.22 -10.10 -9.68
C ARG A 63 -2.91 -8.62 -9.47
N LYS A 64 -3.47 -7.75 -10.32
CA LYS A 64 -3.32 -6.30 -10.23
C LYS A 64 -3.80 -5.76 -8.88
N GLU A 65 -4.90 -6.28 -8.35
CA GLU A 65 -5.40 -5.92 -7.02
C GLU A 65 -4.40 -6.29 -5.92
N ILE A 66 -3.91 -7.53 -5.92
CA ILE A 66 -2.91 -7.99 -4.93
C ILE A 66 -1.62 -7.19 -5.05
N ASP A 67 -1.11 -6.97 -6.25
CA ASP A 67 0.12 -6.19 -6.47
C ASP A 67 -0.02 -4.75 -5.98
N ALA A 68 -1.19 -4.12 -6.18
CA ALA A 68 -1.47 -2.80 -5.64
C ALA A 68 -1.50 -2.77 -4.11
N ALA A 69 -1.99 -3.83 -3.46
CA ALA A 69 -1.97 -3.97 -2.00
C ALA A 69 -0.56 -4.24 -1.46
N VAL A 70 0.22 -5.08 -2.15
CA VAL A 70 1.64 -5.33 -1.86
C VAL A 70 2.44 -4.04 -1.89
N LEU A 71 2.29 -3.24 -2.95
CA LEU A 71 3.00 -1.96 -3.10
C LEU A 71 2.58 -0.94 -2.02
N ALA A 72 1.31 -0.96 -1.58
CA ALA A 72 0.87 -0.13 -0.46
C ALA A 72 1.57 -0.52 0.85
N GLN A 73 1.66 -1.83 1.17
CA GLN A 73 2.37 -2.30 2.35
C GLN A 73 3.88 -2.00 2.30
N GLN A 74 4.49 -2.16 1.12
CA GLN A 74 5.89 -1.82 0.91
C GLN A 74 6.13 -0.32 1.14
N ALA A 75 5.25 0.55 0.64
CA ALA A 75 5.34 1.98 0.85
C ALA A 75 5.26 2.35 2.34
N SER A 76 4.29 1.82 3.07
CA SER A 76 4.14 2.04 4.51
C SER A 76 5.35 1.53 5.29
N ALA A 77 5.78 0.29 5.04
CA ALA A 77 6.93 -0.29 5.73
C ALA A 77 8.24 0.44 5.42
N ALA A 78 8.43 0.95 4.19
CA ALA A 78 9.57 1.79 3.84
C ALA A 78 9.53 3.12 4.59
N PHE A 79 8.35 3.73 4.69
CA PHE A 79 8.17 5.00 5.38
C PHE A 79 8.48 4.87 6.87
N ASP A 80 8.00 3.80 7.51
CA ASP A 80 8.23 3.50 8.93
C ASP A 80 9.72 3.30 9.25
N ARG A 81 10.49 2.77 8.28
CA ARG A 81 11.95 2.63 8.38
C ARG A 81 12.73 3.90 8.02
N GLY A 82 12.05 4.98 7.62
CA GLY A 82 12.67 6.22 7.18
C GLY A 82 13.23 6.19 5.74
N ASP A 83 12.95 5.13 4.97
CA ASP A 83 13.35 5.03 3.57
C ASP A 83 12.30 5.70 2.66
N TYR A 84 12.32 7.03 2.68
CA TYR A 84 11.36 7.85 1.93
C TYR A 84 11.49 7.71 0.41
N ALA A 85 12.68 7.32 -0.09
CA ALA A 85 12.88 7.07 -1.51
C ALA A 85 12.13 5.79 -1.94
N ALA A 86 12.28 4.70 -1.18
CA ALA A 86 11.54 3.46 -1.43
C ALA A 86 10.03 3.62 -1.21
N THR A 87 9.60 4.47 -0.26
CA THR A 87 8.17 4.84 -0.12
C THR A 87 7.63 5.41 -1.42
N LEU A 88 8.29 6.42 -1.97
CA LEU A 88 7.83 7.11 -3.17
C LEU A 88 7.87 6.21 -4.41
N ASP A 89 8.90 5.37 -4.57
CA ASP A 89 8.97 4.38 -5.65
C ASP A 89 7.78 3.41 -5.61
N SER A 90 7.48 2.86 -4.43
CA SER A 90 6.37 1.93 -4.25
C SER A 90 5.02 2.58 -4.57
N LEU A 91 4.83 3.83 -4.14
CA LEU A 91 3.62 4.61 -4.44
C LEU A 91 3.47 4.92 -5.93
N ASP A 92 4.55 5.32 -6.61
CA ASP A 92 4.53 5.56 -8.06
C ASP A 92 4.16 4.30 -8.84
N ARG A 93 4.79 3.17 -8.52
CA ARG A 93 4.47 1.88 -9.14
C ARG A 93 3.02 1.50 -8.90
N ARG A 94 2.48 1.73 -7.70
CA ARG A 94 1.06 1.46 -7.38
C ARG A 94 0.12 2.33 -8.19
N SER A 95 0.46 3.61 -8.40
CA SER A 95 -0.38 4.57 -9.15
C SER A 95 -0.60 4.17 -10.61
N ARG A 96 0.31 3.36 -11.18
CA ARG A 96 0.19 2.79 -12.53
C ARG A 96 -0.80 1.65 -12.61
N LEU A 97 -1.11 1.02 -11.47
CA LEU A 97 -2.08 -0.07 -11.37
C LEU A 97 -3.45 0.50 -11.05
N VAL A 98 -3.56 1.24 -9.95
CA VAL A 98 -4.84 1.70 -9.43
C VAL A 98 -4.78 3.18 -9.12
N THR A 99 -5.94 3.83 -9.14
CA THR A 99 -6.06 5.21 -8.73
C THR A 99 -5.43 5.39 -7.34
N PRO A 100 -4.61 6.44 -7.13
CA PRO A 100 -4.08 6.77 -5.82
C PRO A 100 -5.19 6.87 -4.78
N SER A 101 -5.01 6.25 -3.62
CA SER A 101 -5.90 6.48 -2.49
C SER A 101 -5.39 7.69 -1.71
N ARG A 102 -6.32 8.48 -1.19
CA ARG A 102 -6.01 9.71 -0.45
C ARG A 102 -4.99 9.48 0.67
N ASP A 103 -5.17 8.43 1.47
CA ASP A 103 -4.26 8.14 2.60
C ASP A 103 -2.82 7.87 2.12
N LEU A 104 -2.66 7.20 0.99
CA LEU A 104 -1.35 6.95 0.39
C LEU A 104 -0.77 8.20 -0.29
N GLU A 105 -1.61 9.10 -0.80
CA GLU A 105 -1.15 10.40 -1.27
C GLU A 105 -0.67 11.28 -0.11
N VAL A 106 -1.37 11.26 1.03
CA VAL A 106 -0.93 11.92 2.27
C VAL A 106 0.41 11.33 2.75
N LEU A 107 0.55 9.99 2.76
CA LEU A 107 1.82 9.32 3.05
C LEU A 107 2.93 9.78 2.10
N GLY A 108 2.64 9.87 0.80
CA GLY A 108 3.56 10.37 -0.21
C GLY A 108 3.97 11.83 0.04
N ALA A 109 3.03 12.69 0.44
CA ALA A 109 3.29 14.08 0.77
C ALA A 109 4.23 14.22 1.99
N TRP A 110 4.04 13.38 3.01
CA TRP A 110 4.96 13.28 4.15
C TRP A 110 6.33 12.74 3.74
N ALA A 111 6.39 11.72 2.90
CA ALA A 111 7.64 11.14 2.40
C ALA A 111 8.45 12.19 1.62
N LEU A 112 7.80 12.97 0.76
CA LEU A 112 8.42 14.10 0.05
C LEU A 112 9.00 15.12 1.04
N LEU A 113 8.25 15.47 2.09
CA LEU A 113 8.71 16.44 3.10
C LEU A 113 9.97 15.96 3.80
N LYS A 114 9.95 14.71 4.28
CA LYS A 114 11.06 14.11 5.03
C LYS A 114 12.28 13.82 4.15
N ALA A 115 12.08 13.60 2.85
CA ALA A 115 13.15 13.52 1.86
C ALA A 115 13.73 14.90 1.47
N GLY A 116 13.26 16.01 2.08
CA GLY A 116 13.71 17.36 1.77
C GLY A 116 13.13 17.95 0.49
N ARG A 117 12.19 17.26 -0.18
CA ARG A 117 11.48 17.70 -1.39
C ARG A 117 10.29 18.59 -1.00
N THR A 118 10.57 19.67 -0.26
CA THR A 118 9.56 20.49 0.43
C THR A 118 8.57 21.17 -0.51
N ARG A 119 9.02 21.63 -1.69
CA ARG A 119 8.14 22.26 -2.70
C ARG A 119 7.10 21.30 -3.25
N GLU A 120 7.52 20.07 -3.56
CA GLU A 120 6.63 19.03 -4.07
C GLU A 120 5.66 18.58 -2.99
N SER A 121 6.14 18.42 -1.76
CA SER A 121 5.30 18.14 -0.59
C SER A 121 4.25 19.23 -0.38
N MET A 122 4.64 20.51 -0.41
CA MET A 122 3.73 21.65 -0.26
C MET A 122 2.67 21.67 -1.37
N ALA A 123 3.07 21.43 -2.63
CA ALA A 123 2.13 21.37 -3.74
C ALA A 123 1.11 20.23 -3.58
N LEU A 124 1.58 19.05 -3.16
CA LEU A 124 0.74 17.88 -2.94
C LEU A 124 -0.22 18.08 -1.77
N PHE A 125 0.25 18.50 -0.59
CA PHE A 125 -0.62 18.83 0.53
C PHE A 125 -1.63 19.92 0.19
N GLY A 126 -1.20 20.95 -0.54
CA GLY A 126 -2.09 22.04 -0.96
C GLY A 126 -3.18 21.56 -1.93
N ARG A 127 -2.87 20.62 -2.84
CA ARG A 127 -3.89 19.97 -3.68
C ARG A 127 -4.87 19.18 -2.82
N LEU A 128 -4.35 18.30 -1.97
CA LEU A 128 -5.16 17.42 -1.13
C LEU A 128 -6.05 18.21 -0.17
N ASP A 129 -5.60 19.36 0.35
CA ASP A 129 -6.38 20.24 1.23
C ASP A 129 -7.51 20.96 0.48
N ARG A 130 -7.26 21.40 -0.76
CA ARG A 130 -8.30 22.03 -1.61
C ARG A 130 -9.38 21.04 -2.04
N GLU A 131 -9.01 19.80 -2.32
CA GLU A 131 -9.96 18.74 -2.66
C GLU A 131 -10.83 18.38 -1.44
N GLN A 132 -10.21 18.21 -0.27
CA GLN A 132 -10.90 17.99 0.99
C GLN A 132 -9.99 18.35 2.16
N SER A 133 -10.27 19.43 2.88
CA SER A 133 -9.43 19.83 3.99
C SER A 133 -9.56 18.87 5.17
N THR A 134 -8.45 18.34 5.65
CA THR A 134 -8.35 17.55 6.89
C THR A 134 -7.32 18.16 7.83
N ARG A 135 -7.27 17.67 9.08
CA ARG A 135 -6.23 18.10 10.02
C ARG A 135 -4.84 17.83 9.45
N ASP A 136 -4.63 16.65 8.88
CA ASP A 136 -3.34 16.21 8.37
C ASP A 136 -2.89 17.02 7.15
N THR A 137 -3.80 17.34 6.22
CA THR A 137 -3.44 18.16 5.05
C THR A 137 -3.10 19.59 5.43
N ARG A 138 -3.80 20.17 6.41
CA ARG A 138 -3.49 21.52 6.91
C ARG A 138 -2.14 21.57 7.63
N ILE A 139 -1.87 20.60 8.50
CA ILE A 139 -0.59 20.52 9.22
C ILE A 139 0.55 20.30 8.21
N GLY A 140 0.40 19.31 7.32
CA GLY A 140 1.42 19.01 6.30
C GLY A 140 1.68 20.19 5.37
N PHE A 141 0.63 20.90 4.91
CA PHE A 141 0.79 22.09 4.09
C PHE A 141 1.53 23.21 4.83
N ALA A 142 1.17 23.48 6.09
CA ALA A 142 1.81 24.51 6.90
C ALA A 142 3.30 24.20 7.16
N GLU A 143 3.61 22.94 7.49
CA GLU A 143 5.00 22.49 7.70
C GLU A 143 5.82 22.58 6.41
N ALA A 144 5.29 22.09 5.29
CA ALA A 144 5.96 22.13 4.00
C ALA A 144 6.15 23.56 3.48
N SER A 145 5.16 24.45 3.71
CA SER A 145 5.24 25.87 3.40
C SER A 145 6.34 26.56 4.21
N LYS A 146 6.35 26.35 5.53
CA LYS A 146 7.40 26.90 6.41
C LYS A 146 8.79 26.52 5.94
N LEU A 147 9.03 25.25 5.66
CA LEU A 147 10.35 24.76 5.22
C LEU A 147 10.71 25.22 3.80
N THR A 148 9.72 25.49 2.94
CA THR A 148 9.94 25.98 1.58
C THR A 148 10.35 27.45 1.56
N TYR A 149 9.79 28.27 2.46
CA TYR A 149 10.01 29.72 2.50
C TYR A 149 11.01 30.17 3.58
N MET A 150 11.51 29.27 4.43
CA MET A 150 12.57 29.60 5.38
C MET A 150 13.90 29.89 4.65
N PRO A 151 14.58 31.01 4.95
CA PRO A 151 15.90 31.27 4.42
C PRO A 151 16.87 30.21 4.93
N ARG A 152 17.62 29.56 4.03
CA ARG A 152 18.72 28.69 4.46
C ARG A 152 19.80 29.59 5.09
N GLU A 153 19.94 29.52 6.40
CA GLU A 153 21.12 30.05 7.08
C GLU A 153 22.34 29.33 6.46
N ARG A 154 23.22 30.12 5.85
CA ARG A 154 24.43 29.66 5.17
C ARG A 154 25.56 29.52 6.18
#